data_AF-A0A379TDZ5-F1
#
_entry.id   AF-A0A379TDZ5-F1
#
_cell.length_a   1.000
_cell.length_b   1.000
_cell.length_c   1.000
_cell.angle_alpha   90.00
_cell.angle_beta   90.00
_cell.angle_gamma   90.00
#
_symmetry.space_group_name_H-M   'P 1'
#
loop_
_entity.id
_entity.type
_entity.pdbx_description
1 polymer ?
#
loop_
_entity_poly.entity_id
_entity_poly.type
_entity_poly.pdbx_seq_one_letter_code
_entity_poly.pdbx_strand_id
1 'polypeptide(L)' 'MERFFRNLKNAWVPVTGYISFSDAAHAITDYIVGCYSVLRPHEYNGGLPPNESMKL' A
#
# COMPACT_ATOMS: atom_id res chain seq x y z
N MET A 1 -11.73 -3.25 -0.30
CA MET A 1 -11.13 -1.90 -0.34
C MET A 1 -10.80 -1.32 1.05
N GLU A 2 -11.65 -1.48 2.07
CA GLU A 2 -11.43 -0.85 3.39
C GLU A 2 -10.10 -1.18 4.08
N ARG A 3 -9.57 -2.39 3.90
CA ARG A 3 -8.27 -2.79 4.48
C ARG A 3 -7.09 -2.00 3.91
N PHE A 4 -7.10 -1.66 2.62
CA PHE A 4 -6.00 -0.90 2.00
C PHE A 4 -5.89 0.48 2.63
N PHE A 5 -6.98 1.25 2.55
CA PHE A 5 -7.01 2.63 3.03
C PHE A 5 -6.82 2.73 4.54
N ARG A 6 -7.36 1.78 5.32
CA ARG A 6 -7.15 1.74 6.78
C ARG A 6 -5.68 1.53 7.14
N ASN A 7 -4.99 0.60 6.46
CA ASN A 7 -3.58 0.36 6.73
C ASN A 7 -2.70 1.53 6.27
N LEU A 8 -2.96 2.06 5.06
CA LEU A 8 -2.27 3.25 4.55
C LEU A 8 -2.39 4.41 5.55
N LYS A 9 -3.62 4.72 5.99
CA LYS A 9 -3.87 5.83 6.92
C LYS A 9 -3.16 5.65 8.27
N ASN A 10 -3.16 4.44 8.83
CA ASN A 10 -2.59 4.20 10.17
C ASN A 10 -1.06 4.11 10.17
N ALA A 11 -0.46 3.57 9.10
CA ALA A 11 0.97 3.23 9.11
C ALA A 11 1.85 4.22 8.34
N TRP A 12 1.29 4.95 7.37
CA TRP A 12 2.11 5.71 6.40
C TRP A 12 1.66 7.15 6.18
N VAL A 13 0.40 7.50 6.47
CA VAL A 13 -0.04 8.91 6.40
C VAL A 13 0.33 9.63 7.71
N PRO A 14 1.18 10.67 7.66
CA PRO A 14 1.52 11.44 8.84
C PRO A 14 0.29 12.18 9.38
N VAL A 15 0.20 12.34 10.70
CA VAL A 15 -0.93 13.02 11.37
C VAL A 15 -1.07 14.48 10.91
N THR A 16 0.05 15.12 10.60
CA THR A 16 0.11 16.49 10.07
C THR A 16 -0.27 16.59 8.59
N GLY A 17 -0.44 15.45 7.90
CA GLY A 17 -0.58 15.39 6.46
C GLY A 17 0.73 15.66 5.71
N TYR A 18 0.64 15.61 4.38
CA TYR A 18 1.77 15.87 3.48
C TYR A 18 1.84 17.36 3.11
N ILE A 19 3.05 17.87 2.95
CA ILE A 19 3.31 19.30 2.66
C ILE A 19 2.87 19.66 1.24
N SER A 20 2.91 18.70 0.31
CA SER A 20 2.50 18.90 -1.08
C SER A 20 1.87 17.64 -1.68
N PHE A 21 1.16 17.82 -2.79
CA PHE A 21 0.65 16.69 -3.56
C PHE A 21 1.77 15.76 -4.06
N SER A 22 2.91 16.32 -4.48
CA SER A 22 4.04 15.51 -4.97
C SER A 22 4.62 14.63 -3.86
N ASP A 23 4.70 15.16 -2.64
CA ASP A 23 5.16 14.43 -1.46
C ASP A 23 4.18 13.29 -1.11
N ALA A 24 2.87 13.58 -1.13
CA ALA A 24 1.83 12.58 -0.94
C ALA A 24 1.88 11.48 -2.01
N ALA A 25 2.03 11.85 -3.28
CA ALA A 25 2.07 10.92 -4.40
C ALA A 25 3.28 9.98 -4.31
N HIS A 26 4.46 10.51 -3.97
CA HIS A 26 5.65 9.70 -3.74
C HIS A 26 5.45 8.74 -2.55
N ALA A 27 5.01 9.23 -1.39
CA ALA A 27 4.84 8.41 -0.21
C ALA A 27 3.79 7.28 -0.41
N ILE A 28 2.69 7.58 -1.10
CA ILE A 28 1.67 6.58 -1.42
C ILE A 28 2.21 5.55 -2.43
N THR A 29 2.97 6.00 -3.43
CA THR A 29 3.60 5.10 -4.41
C THR A 29 4.60 4.17 -3.74
N ASP A 30 5.44 4.70 -2.87
CA ASP A 30 6.42 3.93 -2.10
C ASP A 30 5.73 2.89 -1.20
N TYR A 31 4.66 3.28 -0.51
CA TYR A 31 3.85 2.34 0.25
C TYR A 31 3.28 1.20 -0.62
N ILE A 32 2.75 1.53 -1.81
CA ILE A 32 2.15 0.53 -2.70
C ILE A 32 3.21 -0.44 -3.22
N VAL A 33 4.32 0.08 -3.73
CA VAL A 33 5.37 -0.71 -4.39
C VAL A 33 6.27 -1.42 -3.37
N GLY A 34 6.72 -0.71 -2.34
CA GLY A 34 7.72 -1.18 -1.39
C GLY A 34 7.16 -2.04 -0.25
N CYS A 35 5.91 -1.84 0.15
CA CYS A 35 5.32 -2.56 1.29
C CYS A 35 4.08 -3.36 0.91
N TYR A 36 3.05 -2.72 0.37
CA TYR A 36 1.74 -3.34 0.19
C TYR A 36 1.77 -4.50 -0.81
N SER A 37 2.42 -4.30 -1.96
CA SER A 37 2.47 -5.30 -3.02
C SER A 37 3.41 -6.48 -2.73
N VAL A 38 4.27 -6.36 -1.71
CA VAL A 38 5.27 -7.38 -1.33
C VAL A 38 4.83 -8.18 -0.11
N LEU A 39 4.29 -7.51 0.91
CA LEU A 39 4.11 -8.11 2.23
C LEU A 39 2.72 -8.71 2.47
N ARG A 40 1.72 -8.39 1.65
CA ARG A 40 0.32 -8.69 2.00
C ARG A 40 -0.24 -9.85 1.22
N PRO A 41 -0.35 -11.05 1.82
CA PRO A 41 -1.14 -12.14 1.23
C PRO A 41 -2.60 -11.68 1.08
N HIS A 42 -3.08 -11.64 -0.16
CA HIS A 42 -4.46 -11.29 -0.47
C HIS A 42 -5.30 -12.57 -0.51
N GLU A 43 -6.40 -12.63 0.25
CA GLU A 43 -7.32 -13.78 0.22
C GLU A 43 -7.87 -14.04 -1.20
N TYR A 44 -8.11 -12.97 -1.97
CA TYR A 44 -8.48 -13.04 -3.38
C TYR A 44 -7.38 -13.69 -4.26
N ASN A 45 -6.12 -13.57 -3.86
CA ASN A 45 -4.96 -14.12 -4.54
C ASN A 45 -4.51 -15.47 -3.94
N GLY A 46 -5.41 -16.19 -3.24
CA GLY A 46 -5.06 -17.45 -2.58
C GLY A 46 -4.04 -17.30 -1.44
N GLY A 47 -3.96 -16.11 -0.82
CA GLY A 47 -2.97 -15.81 0.20
C GLY A 47 -1.59 -15.46 -0.36
N LEU A 48 -1.49 -15.10 -1.64
CA LEU A 48 -0.25 -14.57 -2.21
C LEU A 48 -0.23 -13.04 -2.23
N PRO A 49 0.96 -12.43 -2.09
CA PRO A 49 1.10 -11.00 -2.31
C PRO A 49 0.83 -10.63 -3.78
N PRO A 50 0.38 -9.39 -4.05
CA PRO A 50 0.00 -8.95 -5.39
C PRO A 50 1.08 -9.17 -6.46
N ASN A 51 2.36 -8.95 -6.10
CA ASN A 51 3.48 -9.11 -7.01
C ASN A 51 3.71 -10.57 -7.46
N GLU A 52 3.39 -11.55 -6.62
CA GLU A 52 3.55 -12.98 -6.91
C GLU A 52 2.32 -13.53 -7.64
N SER A 53 1.12 -13.07 -7.27
CA SER A 53 -0.12 -13.46 -7.95
C SER A 53 -0.21 -12.99 -9.41
N MET A 54 0.52 -11.94 -9.78
CA MET A 54 0.50 -11.34 -11.12
C MET A 54 1.55 -11.95 -12.07
N LYS A 55 2.41 -12.85 -11.58
CA LYS A 55 3.42 -13.59 -12.36
C LYS A 55 2.94 -14.97 -12.82
N LEU A 56 1.77 -15.40 -12.35
CA LEU A 56 1.06 -16.62 -12.75
C LEU A 56 0.03 -16.29 -13.83
#